data_AF-A0A0A9CNV5-F1
#
_entry.id   AF-A0A0A9CNV5-F1
#
_cell.length_a   1.000
_cell.length_b   1.000
_cell.length_c   1.000
_cell.angle_alpha   90.00
_cell.angle_beta   90.00
_cell.angle_gamma   90.00
#
_symmetry.space_group_name_H-M   'P 1'
#
loop_
_entity.id
_entity.type
_entity.pdbx_description
1 polymer ?
#
loop_
_entity_poly.entity_id
_entity_poly.type
_entity_poly.pdbx_seq_one_letter_code
_entity_poly.pdbx_strand_id
1 'polypeptide(L)'
;MTWDDVDAIGTPPSPRSDHAAACHADRYLLIFGGGSHATCFSDLHVLDLQTMEWSRPKQQGLTPSPRAGHAGATVRENWYIVGGGNNKSGVSETLVLNMSTLTWSVVSTVEGRVPLASEGMTLVHSNYNGNDYLISFGGYNGRYSNKVYTLKLGLKTDSQSSAKEETVSDSTSRALEPEVEISQDGKIREIAMDSADSDMKNRNDEASEQLLATLKAEKEELEATLNREQLQTVQLKKEIVQAENRNAELTKELQAVRGQLAAEQSRCFKLEVDVAELRQKLQSLDALEKEVELLRRQRAASEQAALDAAQRQSSGGMWGWLVGTPPDKSES
;
A
#
# COMPACT_ATOMS: atom_id res chain seq x y z
N MET A 1 -16.80 16.54 -28.63
CA MET A 1 -16.41 15.40 -27.78
C MET A 1 -17.18 15.56 -26.48
N THR A 2 -17.96 14.55 -26.09
CA THR A 2 -18.81 14.53 -24.89
C THR A 2 -18.44 13.32 -24.04
N TRP A 3 -18.71 13.41 -22.75
CA TRP A 3 -18.68 12.27 -21.83
C TRP A 3 -20.12 11.81 -21.65
N ASP A 4 -20.35 10.50 -21.74
CA ASP A 4 -21.66 9.89 -21.65
C ASP A 4 -21.62 8.75 -20.62
N ASP A 5 -22.72 8.56 -19.90
CA ASP A 5 -22.88 7.44 -18.97
C ASP A 5 -23.15 6.15 -19.76
N VAL A 6 -22.68 5.02 -19.23
CA VAL A 6 -22.82 3.70 -19.85
C VAL A 6 -23.62 2.81 -18.92
N ASP A 7 -24.82 2.43 -19.36
CA ASP A 7 -25.62 1.42 -18.69
C ASP A 7 -25.01 0.03 -18.88
N ALA A 8 -24.46 -0.53 -17.80
CA ALA A 8 -23.88 -1.87 -17.78
C ALA A 8 -24.56 -2.75 -16.74
N ILE A 9 -24.68 -4.05 -17.03
CA ILE A 9 -25.32 -5.04 -16.16
C ILE A 9 -24.27 -5.96 -15.50
N GLY A 10 -24.70 -6.89 -14.65
CA GLY A 10 -23.83 -7.91 -14.06
C GLY A 10 -23.29 -7.54 -12.68
N THR A 11 -22.02 -7.88 -12.41
CA THR A 11 -21.38 -7.69 -11.09
C THR A 11 -20.32 -6.58 -11.14
N PRO A 12 -20.72 -5.30 -11.07
CA PRO A 12 -19.78 -4.18 -11.13
C PRO A 12 -18.88 -4.12 -9.89
N PRO A 13 -17.70 -3.48 -9.98
CA PRO A 13 -16.89 -3.17 -8.82
C PRO A 13 -17.63 -2.24 -7.86
N SER A 14 -17.37 -2.36 -6.56
CA SER A 14 -17.77 -1.35 -5.57
C SER A 14 -17.15 0.03 -5.91
N PRO A 15 -17.82 1.14 -5.53
CA PRO A 15 -17.24 2.49 -5.65
C PRO A 15 -15.85 2.56 -5.00
N ARG A 16 -14.87 3.09 -5.75
CA ARG A 16 -13.44 3.06 -5.38
C ARG A 16 -12.64 4.18 -6.04
N SER A 17 -11.56 4.63 -5.38
CA SER A 17 -10.51 5.49 -5.95
C SER A 17 -9.22 4.71 -6.16
N ASP A 18 -8.27 5.32 -6.87
CA ASP A 18 -6.87 4.84 -6.95
C ASP A 18 -6.72 3.38 -7.41
N HIS A 19 -7.64 2.93 -8.26
CA HIS A 19 -7.57 1.64 -8.94
C HIS A 19 -6.72 1.75 -10.20
N ALA A 20 -6.28 0.61 -10.73
CA ALA A 20 -5.71 0.56 -12.07
C ALA A 20 -6.73 -0.01 -13.04
N ALA A 21 -6.70 0.50 -14.27
CA ALA A 21 -7.51 0.02 -15.38
C ALA A 21 -6.64 -0.35 -16.59
N ALA A 22 -7.07 -1.34 -17.35
CA ALA A 22 -6.46 -1.71 -18.63
C ALA A 22 -7.51 -2.19 -19.62
N CYS A 23 -7.31 -1.87 -20.90
CA CYS A 23 -8.07 -2.48 -21.99
C CYS A 23 -7.29 -3.65 -22.57
N HIS A 24 -7.99 -4.76 -22.84
CA HIS A 24 -7.46 -5.95 -23.47
C HIS A 24 -8.27 -6.32 -24.71
N ALA A 25 -7.56 -6.61 -25.80
CA ALA A 25 -8.13 -7.03 -27.09
C ALA A 25 -9.26 -6.12 -27.61
N ASP A 26 -9.19 -4.81 -27.30
CA ASP A 26 -10.19 -3.79 -27.64
C ASP A 26 -11.64 -4.12 -27.24
N ARG A 27 -11.81 -5.07 -26.31
CA ARG A 27 -13.11 -5.58 -25.89
C ARG A 27 -13.29 -5.62 -24.38
N TYR A 28 -12.23 -5.93 -23.64
CA TYR A 28 -12.34 -6.15 -22.20
C TYR A 28 -11.71 -4.99 -21.43
N LEU A 29 -12.48 -4.32 -20.61
CA LEU A 29 -11.98 -3.37 -19.62
C LEU A 29 -11.76 -4.11 -18.30
N LEU A 30 -10.51 -4.17 -17.85
CA LEU A 30 -10.11 -4.77 -16.58
C LEU A 30 -9.93 -3.67 -15.54
N ILE A 31 -10.47 -3.87 -14.34
CA ILE A 31 -10.31 -3.01 -13.17
C ILE A 31 -9.72 -3.83 -12.03
N PHE A 32 -8.60 -3.37 -11.46
CA PHE A 32 -7.92 -4.07 -10.37
C PHE A 32 -7.62 -3.15 -9.18
N GLY A 33 -7.94 -3.66 -7.99
CA GLY A 33 -7.63 -3.03 -6.71
C GLY A 33 -8.36 -1.71 -6.51
N GLY A 34 -7.67 -0.75 -5.91
CA GLY A 34 -8.22 0.54 -5.50
C GLY A 34 -8.64 0.54 -4.04
N GLY A 35 -9.13 1.69 -3.57
CA GLY A 35 -9.49 1.91 -2.19
C GLY A 35 -10.87 2.52 -2.01
N SER A 36 -11.49 2.23 -0.88
CA SER A 36 -12.50 3.05 -0.24
C SER A 36 -11.88 3.77 0.97
N HIS A 37 -12.66 4.57 1.69
CA HIS A 37 -12.22 5.25 2.91
C HIS A 37 -11.63 4.31 3.98
N ALA A 38 -12.01 3.02 3.99
CA ALA A 38 -11.59 2.08 5.03
C ALA A 38 -10.80 0.87 4.52
N THR A 39 -10.90 0.55 3.22
CA THR A 39 -10.44 -0.73 2.69
C THR A 39 -9.74 -0.58 1.35
N CYS A 40 -8.59 -1.23 1.21
CA CYS A 40 -8.02 -1.52 -0.10
C CYS A 40 -8.62 -2.82 -0.65
N PHE A 41 -8.77 -2.92 -1.96
CA PHE A 41 -9.28 -4.09 -2.66
C PHE A 41 -8.17 -4.85 -3.39
N SER A 42 -8.36 -6.15 -3.61
CA SER A 42 -7.52 -7.03 -4.45
C SER A 42 -8.36 -7.81 -5.48
N ASP A 43 -9.59 -7.38 -5.71
CA ASP A 43 -10.47 -7.97 -6.70
C ASP A 43 -10.12 -7.49 -8.12
N LEU A 44 -10.41 -8.37 -9.08
CA LEU A 44 -10.36 -8.10 -10.50
C LEU A 44 -11.79 -8.11 -11.04
N HIS A 45 -12.20 -7.03 -11.69
CA HIS A 45 -13.45 -6.94 -12.42
C HIS A 45 -13.17 -6.79 -13.91
N VAL A 46 -14.05 -7.36 -14.75
CA VAL A 46 -13.94 -7.27 -16.20
C VAL A 46 -15.29 -6.86 -16.77
N LEU A 47 -15.30 -5.76 -17.52
CA LEU A 47 -16.44 -5.34 -18.35
C LEU A 47 -16.18 -5.79 -19.78
N ASP A 48 -17.07 -6.59 -20.33
CA ASP A 48 -17.11 -6.85 -21.78
C ASP A 48 -17.79 -5.65 -22.46
N LEU A 49 -17.01 -4.85 -23.19
CA LEU A 49 -17.46 -3.63 -23.86
C LEU A 49 -18.40 -3.93 -25.04
N GLN A 50 -18.47 -5.18 -25.50
CA GLN A 50 -19.40 -5.57 -26.55
C GLN A 50 -20.80 -5.86 -26.00
N THR A 51 -20.89 -6.50 -24.84
CA THR A 51 -22.16 -6.87 -24.19
C THR A 51 -22.59 -5.90 -23.10
N MET A 52 -21.69 -5.00 -22.69
CA MET A 52 -21.82 -4.13 -21.51
C MET A 52 -22.17 -4.90 -20.24
N GLU A 53 -21.52 -6.06 -20.06
CA GLU A 53 -21.72 -6.92 -18.90
C GLU A 53 -20.46 -7.02 -18.02
N TRP A 54 -20.63 -6.70 -16.75
CA TRP A 54 -19.62 -6.86 -15.71
C TRP A 54 -19.56 -8.29 -15.18
N SER A 55 -18.35 -8.79 -15.04
CA SER A 55 -18.05 -10.06 -14.39
C SER A 55 -16.92 -9.90 -13.37
N ARG A 56 -16.89 -10.83 -12.41
CA ARG A 56 -15.79 -10.97 -11.45
C ARG A 56 -15.13 -12.33 -11.64
N PRO A 57 -14.17 -12.44 -12.57
CA PRO A 57 -13.57 -13.73 -12.88
C PRO A 57 -12.75 -14.27 -11.71
N LYS A 58 -12.63 -15.60 -11.66
CA LYS A 58 -11.74 -16.26 -10.71
C LYS A 58 -10.29 -15.99 -11.10
N GLN A 59 -9.57 -15.31 -10.21
CA GLN A 59 -8.14 -15.03 -10.38
C GLN A 59 -7.33 -16.34 -10.22
N GLN A 60 -6.28 -16.50 -11.04
CA GLN A 60 -5.40 -17.67 -11.01
C GLN A 60 -3.96 -17.27 -10.65
N GLY A 61 -3.15 -18.23 -10.19
CA GLY A 61 -1.76 -18.01 -9.82
C GLY A 61 -1.61 -17.38 -8.44
N LEU A 62 -0.76 -16.36 -8.33
CA LEU A 62 -0.58 -15.60 -7.08
C LEU A 62 -1.89 -14.89 -6.71
N THR A 63 -2.20 -14.83 -5.42
CA THR A 63 -3.27 -13.94 -4.93
C THR A 63 -2.68 -12.57 -4.60
N PRO A 64 -2.99 -11.51 -5.36
CA PRO A 64 -2.47 -10.18 -5.07
C PRO A 64 -2.94 -9.68 -3.70
N SER A 65 -2.03 -9.03 -2.99
CA SER A 65 -2.38 -8.28 -1.78
C SER A 65 -3.27 -7.06 -2.13
N PRO A 66 -4.23 -6.69 -1.26
CA PRO A 66 -5.04 -5.50 -1.46
C PRO A 66 -4.20 -4.24 -1.57
N ARG A 67 -4.49 -3.40 -2.56
CA ARG A 67 -3.70 -2.20 -2.84
C ARG A 67 -4.50 -1.09 -3.51
N ALA A 68 -4.13 0.15 -3.20
CA ALA A 68 -4.63 1.37 -3.82
C ALA A 68 -3.43 2.27 -4.19
N GLY A 69 -3.60 3.13 -5.20
CA GLY A 69 -2.57 4.08 -5.63
C GLY A 69 -1.44 3.46 -6.43
N HIS A 70 -1.62 2.23 -6.91
CA HIS A 70 -0.69 1.56 -7.83
C HIS A 70 -0.87 2.06 -9.25
N ALA A 71 0.20 1.96 -10.03
CA ALA A 71 0.17 2.27 -11.45
C ALA A 71 0.13 0.99 -12.30
N GLY A 72 -0.55 1.06 -13.43
CA GLY A 72 -0.69 -0.04 -14.38
C GLY A 72 -0.18 0.32 -15.77
N ALA A 73 0.53 -0.59 -16.43
CA ALA A 73 0.93 -0.44 -17.84
C ALA A 73 0.83 -1.79 -18.58
N THR A 74 0.28 -1.77 -19.78
CA THR A 74 0.13 -2.97 -20.61
C THR A 74 1.30 -3.11 -21.58
N VAL A 75 1.81 -4.34 -21.73
CA VAL A 75 2.80 -4.71 -22.75
C VAL A 75 2.37 -6.04 -23.35
N ARG A 76 1.88 -6.03 -24.59
CA ARG A 76 1.26 -7.19 -25.24
C ARG A 76 0.11 -7.74 -24.38
N GLU A 77 0.14 -9.04 -24.09
CA GLU A 77 -0.83 -9.78 -23.29
C GLU A 77 -0.72 -9.55 -21.78
N ASN A 78 0.30 -8.82 -21.33
CA ASN A 78 0.65 -8.69 -19.92
C ASN A 78 0.31 -7.29 -19.40
N TRP A 79 -0.35 -7.24 -18.26
CA TRP A 79 -0.62 -6.02 -17.52
C TRP A 79 0.24 -5.97 -16.26
N TYR A 80 1.15 -4.99 -16.21
CA TYR A 80 2.08 -4.81 -15.11
C TYR A 80 1.51 -3.81 -14.10
N ILE A 81 1.56 -4.17 -12.83
CA ILE A 81 1.09 -3.36 -11.71
C ILE A 81 2.26 -3.08 -10.78
N VAL A 82 2.55 -1.79 -10.53
CA VAL A 82 3.69 -1.35 -9.71
C VAL A 82 3.20 -0.44 -8.59
N GLY A 83 3.74 -0.68 -7.39
CA GLY A 83 3.51 0.16 -6.20
C GLY A 83 2.12 -0.01 -5.60
N GLY A 84 1.60 1.10 -5.10
CA GLY A 84 0.41 1.19 -4.27
C GLY A 84 0.70 0.93 -2.79
N GLY A 85 -0.36 1.01 -1.98
CA GLY A 85 -0.32 0.80 -0.53
C GLY A 85 -1.56 0.08 -0.03
N ASN A 86 -1.46 -0.53 1.16
CA ASN A 86 -2.52 -1.34 1.77
C ASN A 86 -3.05 -0.75 3.09
N ASN A 87 -3.01 0.57 3.22
CA ASN A 87 -3.29 1.35 4.44
C ASN A 87 -2.32 1.10 5.63
N LYS A 88 -1.37 0.17 5.52
CA LYS A 88 -0.32 -0.07 6.55
C LYS A 88 1.06 0.28 6.04
N SER A 89 1.37 -0.12 4.81
CA SER A 89 2.64 0.16 4.15
C SER A 89 2.46 0.21 2.64
N GLY A 90 3.44 0.84 1.98
CA GLY A 90 3.63 0.68 0.55
C GLY A 90 3.89 -0.77 0.16
N VAL A 91 3.50 -1.14 -1.06
CA VAL A 91 3.62 -2.52 -1.57
C VAL A 91 4.86 -2.67 -2.43
N SER A 92 5.74 -3.58 -2.04
CA SER A 92 7.04 -3.82 -2.65
C SER A 92 7.03 -4.65 -3.94
N GLU A 93 5.93 -5.33 -4.23
CA GLU A 93 5.86 -6.27 -5.34
C GLU A 93 5.41 -5.57 -6.63
N THR A 94 6.18 -5.76 -7.70
CA THR A 94 5.71 -5.56 -9.07
C THR A 94 5.03 -6.83 -9.54
N LEU A 95 3.74 -6.72 -9.84
CA LEU A 95 2.92 -7.83 -10.32
C LEU A 95 2.75 -7.77 -11.83
N VAL A 96 2.50 -8.92 -12.43
CA VAL A 96 2.02 -9.03 -13.81
C VAL A 96 0.84 -9.97 -13.88
N LEU A 97 -0.21 -9.52 -14.57
CA LEU A 97 -1.37 -10.32 -14.97
C LEU A 97 -1.24 -10.66 -16.45
N ASN A 98 -1.24 -11.94 -16.80
CA ASN A 98 -1.54 -12.33 -18.17
C ASN A 98 -3.05 -12.14 -18.40
N MET A 99 -3.45 -11.21 -19.26
CA MET A 99 -4.85 -10.82 -19.45
C MET A 99 -5.67 -11.89 -20.18
N SER A 100 -5.02 -12.72 -21.00
CA SER A 100 -5.65 -13.84 -21.70
C SER A 100 -5.98 -15.01 -20.75
N THR A 101 -5.08 -15.34 -19.82
CA THR A 101 -5.27 -16.48 -18.89
C THR A 101 -5.77 -16.08 -17.50
N LEU A 102 -5.78 -14.79 -17.20
CA LEU A 102 -6.09 -14.21 -15.89
C LEU A 102 -5.21 -14.80 -14.76
N THR A 103 -3.93 -15.05 -15.09
CA THR A 103 -2.93 -15.58 -14.16
C THR A 103 -1.99 -14.49 -13.67
N TRP A 104 -1.89 -14.33 -12.35
CA TRP A 104 -0.98 -13.41 -11.69
C TRP A 104 0.38 -14.05 -11.37
N SER A 105 1.43 -13.25 -11.47
CA SER A 105 2.79 -13.61 -11.03
C SER A 105 3.57 -12.38 -10.55
N VAL A 106 4.65 -12.61 -9.79
CA VAL A 106 5.56 -11.55 -9.32
C VAL A 106 6.70 -11.40 -10.34
N VAL A 107 6.95 -10.16 -10.76
CA VAL A 107 8.06 -9.82 -11.67
C VAL A 107 9.31 -9.44 -10.88
N SER A 108 9.14 -8.64 -9.84
CA SER A 108 10.23 -8.18 -8.98
C SER A 108 9.71 -7.73 -7.62
N THR A 109 10.59 -7.74 -6.62
CA THR A 109 10.32 -7.26 -5.27
C THR A 109 11.42 -6.29 -4.87
N VAL A 110 11.05 -5.18 -4.24
CA VAL A 110 11.99 -4.18 -3.72
C VAL A 110 11.96 -4.13 -2.19
N GLU A 111 13.12 -3.96 -1.57
CA GLU A 111 13.22 -3.89 -0.11
C GLU A 111 13.38 -2.45 0.40
N GLY A 112 12.80 -2.19 1.56
CA GLY A 112 12.86 -0.90 2.24
C GLY A 112 11.88 0.14 1.71
N ARG A 113 12.01 1.38 2.22
CA ARG A 113 11.17 2.51 1.83
C ARG A 113 11.69 3.11 0.52
N VAL A 114 11.30 2.51 -0.60
CA VAL A 114 11.70 2.96 -1.94
C VAL A 114 10.52 3.55 -2.72
N PRO A 115 10.77 4.45 -3.69
CA PRO A 115 9.72 5.04 -4.50
C PRO A 115 8.86 4.02 -5.26
N LEU A 116 9.42 2.86 -5.64
CA LEU A 116 8.67 1.79 -6.32
C LEU A 116 7.60 1.12 -5.43
N ALA A 117 7.66 1.31 -4.12
CA ALA A 117 6.65 0.91 -3.16
C ALA A 117 5.79 2.11 -2.72
N SER A 118 5.50 3.04 -3.63
CA SER A 118 4.73 4.25 -3.33
C SER A 118 3.33 4.22 -3.89
N GLU A 119 2.46 5.03 -3.29
CA GLU A 119 1.14 5.36 -3.81
C GLU A 119 1.25 6.56 -4.77
N GLY A 120 0.35 6.65 -5.75
CA GLY A 120 0.21 7.81 -6.64
C GLY A 120 1.36 7.99 -7.64
N MET A 121 2.08 6.91 -7.99
CA MET A 121 3.06 6.97 -9.06
C MET A 121 2.41 6.87 -10.44
N THR A 122 3.17 7.21 -11.48
CA THR A 122 2.80 6.93 -12.87
C THR A 122 3.72 5.85 -13.44
N LEU A 123 3.18 5.00 -14.30
CA LEU A 123 3.91 3.96 -15.01
C LEU A 123 3.56 4.05 -16.50
N VAL A 124 4.57 4.06 -17.36
CA VAL A 124 4.38 4.05 -18.82
C VAL A 124 5.22 2.95 -19.45
N HIS A 125 4.70 2.38 -20.53
CA HIS A 125 5.47 1.49 -21.40
C HIS A 125 6.15 2.31 -22.51
N SER A 126 7.37 1.91 -22.87
CA SER A 126 8.10 2.42 -24.02
C SER A 126 8.87 1.30 -24.69
N ASN A 127 8.83 1.23 -26.02
CA ASN A 127 9.69 0.36 -26.80
C ASN A 127 10.86 1.18 -27.36
N TYR A 128 12.08 0.81 -26.98
CA TYR A 128 13.29 1.49 -27.43
C TYR A 128 14.36 0.46 -27.84
N ASN A 129 14.89 0.61 -29.05
CA ASN A 129 15.87 -0.32 -29.65
C ASN A 129 15.44 -1.79 -29.56
N GLY A 130 14.15 -2.08 -29.82
CA GLY A 130 13.60 -3.43 -29.78
C GLY A 130 13.45 -4.04 -28.38
N ASN A 131 13.69 -3.26 -27.32
CA ASN A 131 13.48 -3.69 -25.94
C ASN A 131 12.29 -2.93 -25.34
N ASP A 132 11.45 -3.66 -24.61
CA ASP A 132 10.34 -3.06 -23.87
C ASP A 132 10.83 -2.58 -22.50
N TYR A 133 10.46 -1.36 -22.14
CA TYR A 133 10.76 -0.74 -20.87
C TYR A 133 9.46 -0.30 -20.19
N LEU A 134 9.39 -0.55 -18.89
CA LEU A 134 8.46 0.16 -18.02
C LEU A 134 9.22 1.29 -17.35
N ILE A 135 8.66 2.49 -17.40
CA ILE A 135 9.26 3.70 -16.84
C ILE A 135 8.29 4.25 -15.80
N SER A 136 8.76 4.43 -14.57
CA SER A 136 7.97 5.02 -13.50
C SER A 136 8.53 6.35 -13.03
N PHE A 137 7.62 7.22 -12.60
CA PHE A 137 7.93 8.53 -12.05
C PHE A 137 6.94 8.88 -10.94
N GLY A 138 7.40 9.67 -9.97
CA GLY A 138 6.53 10.20 -8.92
C GLY A 138 6.37 9.25 -7.73
N GLY A 139 5.24 9.39 -7.06
CA GLY A 139 4.83 8.59 -5.92
C GLY A 139 5.16 9.19 -4.56
N TYR A 140 4.40 8.73 -3.55
CA TYR A 140 4.56 9.03 -2.15
C TYR A 140 4.64 7.76 -1.28
N ASN A 141 5.71 7.62 -0.51
CA ASN A 141 5.84 6.64 0.57
C ASN A 141 6.51 7.32 1.78
N GLY A 142 5.80 8.28 2.38
CA GLY A 142 6.32 9.17 3.44
C GLY A 142 7.21 10.32 2.94
N ARG A 143 7.69 10.26 1.70
CA ARG A 143 8.32 11.36 0.98
C ARG A 143 7.91 11.32 -0.49
N TYR A 144 7.66 12.49 -1.08
CA TYR A 144 7.47 12.61 -2.53
C TYR A 144 8.77 12.31 -3.27
N SER A 145 8.67 11.54 -4.34
CA SER A 145 9.79 11.19 -5.20
C SER A 145 9.69 11.88 -6.56
N ASN A 146 10.79 12.44 -7.03
CA ASN A 146 10.98 12.88 -8.42
C ASN A 146 11.98 11.99 -9.18
N LYS A 147 12.34 10.83 -8.61
CA LYS A 147 13.24 9.86 -9.24
C LYS A 147 12.50 9.10 -10.34
N VAL A 148 13.23 8.81 -11.41
CA VAL A 148 12.76 7.97 -12.52
C VAL A 148 13.34 6.58 -12.34
N TYR A 149 12.50 5.55 -12.47
CA TYR A 149 12.93 4.16 -12.47
C TYR A 149 12.58 3.52 -13.80
N THR A 150 13.42 2.58 -14.24
CA THR A 150 13.18 1.82 -15.47
C THR A 150 13.31 0.33 -15.19
N LEU A 151 12.41 -0.46 -15.76
CA LEU A 151 12.46 -1.92 -15.74
C LEU A 151 12.51 -2.40 -17.20
N LYS A 152 13.63 -2.99 -17.59
CA LYS A 152 13.77 -3.65 -18.89
C LYS A 152 13.05 -5.00 -18.86
N LEU A 153 12.09 -5.20 -19.75
CA LEU A 153 11.40 -6.48 -19.91
C LEU A 153 12.20 -7.36 -20.88
N GLY A 154 12.57 -8.55 -20.42
CA GLY A 154 13.23 -9.54 -21.26
C GLY A 154 12.23 -10.21 -22.21
N LEU A 155 12.57 -10.31 -23.50
CA LEU A 155 11.89 -11.23 -24.40
C LEU A 155 12.20 -12.65 -23.92
N LYS A 156 11.27 -13.28 -23.21
CA LYS A 156 11.27 -14.74 -23.12
C LYS A 156 10.71 -15.26 -24.44
N THR A 157 11.59 -15.53 -25.40
CA THR A 157 11.26 -16.47 -26.47
C THR A 157 11.03 -17.82 -25.81
N ASP A 158 9.81 -18.33 -25.90
CA ASP A 158 9.48 -19.69 -25.45
C ASP A 158 10.37 -20.68 -26.20
N SER A 159 11.28 -21.33 -25.45
CA SER A 159 12.05 -22.48 -25.89
C SER A 159 12.38 -23.33 -24.66
N GLN A 160 11.49 -24.33 -24.46
CA GLN A 160 11.72 -25.66 -23.89
C GLN A 160 12.43 -25.80 -22.53
N SER A 161 11.64 -26.32 -21.58
CA SER A 161 11.94 -27.42 -20.64
C SER A 161 13.39 -27.71 -20.26
N SER A 162 13.68 -27.64 -18.96
CA SER A 162 14.30 -28.78 -18.26
C SER A 162 13.93 -28.71 -16.79
N ALA A 163 13.25 -29.75 -16.34
CA ALA A 163 13.16 -30.11 -14.94
C ALA A 163 14.56 -30.13 -14.32
N LYS A 164 14.67 -29.61 -13.11
CA LYS A 164 15.70 -30.01 -12.16
C LYS A 164 14.97 -30.53 -10.94
N GLU A 165 15.04 -31.84 -10.79
CA GLU A 165 14.78 -32.56 -9.54
C GLU A 165 15.73 -32.02 -8.48
N GLU A 166 15.19 -31.49 -7.39
CA GLU A 166 15.91 -31.36 -6.13
C GLU A 166 15.61 -32.59 -5.29
N THR A 167 16.63 -33.44 -5.17
CA THR A 167 16.73 -34.52 -4.20
C THR A 167 16.70 -33.96 -2.78
N VAL A 168 15.62 -34.24 -2.05
CA VAL A 168 15.51 -34.02 -0.61
C VAL A 168 16.25 -35.17 0.10
N SER A 169 17.39 -34.88 0.71
CA SER A 169 18.06 -35.79 1.64
C SER A 169 17.49 -35.57 3.04
N ASP A 170 16.70 -36.55 3.47
CA ASP A 170 16.22 -36.78 4.83
C ASP A 170 17.38 -37.20 5.75
N SER A 171 17.50 -36.59 6.92
CA SER A 171 18.39 -37.06 7.98
C SER A 171 17.87 -36.69 9.37
N THR A 172 16.87 -37.45 9.80
CA THR A 172 16.69 -37.74 11.24
C THR A 172 17.71 -38.79 11.68
N SER A 173 18.50 -38.53 12.72
CA SER A 173 19.16 -39.60 13.48
C SER A 173 19.34 -39.25 14.95
N ARG A 174 18.62 -40.02 15.78
CA ARG A 174 18.79 -40.17 17.22
C ARG A 174 19.98 -41.11 17.51
N ALA A 175 20.69 -40.77 18.59
CA ALA A 175 21.29 -41.61 19.66
C ALA A 175 22.13 -42.85 19.31
N LEU A 176 23.34 -42.94 19.88
CA LEU A 176 23.79 -43.91 20.90
C LEU A 176 25.32 -43.94 20.99
N GLU A 177 25.84 -43.95 22.21
CA GLU A 177 27.25 -44.21 22.55
C GLU A 177 27.66 -45.67 22.28
N PRO A 178 28.98 -45.94 22.31
CA PRO A 178 29.41 -47.06 23.14
C PRO A 178 30.72 -46.83 23.91
N GLU A 179 30.72 -47.26 25.17
CA GLU A 179 31.89 -47.71 25.94
C GLU A 179 32.35 -49.09 25.46
N VAL A 180 33.67 -49.34 25.38
CA VAL A 180 34.27 -50.68 25.56
C VAL A 180 35.69 -50.54 26.15
N GLU A 181 35.89 -51.05 27.37
CA GLU A 181 37.17 -51.52 27.91
C GLU A 181 37.48 -52.93 27.38
N ILE A 182 38.74 -53.24 27.02
CA ILE A 182 39.36 -54.57 27.26
C ILE A 182 40.87 -54.40 27.53
N SER A 183 41.35 -55.30 28.37
CA SER A 183 42.54 -55.39 29.23
C SER A 183 43.75 -56.15 28.64
N GLN A 184 44.76 -56.33 29.52
CA GLN A 184 45.88 -57.32 29.56
C GLN A 184 47.17 -56.98 28.80
N ASP A 185 48.40 -57.31 29.25
CA ASP A 185 48.97 -57.86 30.50
C ASP A 185 50.52 -57.83 30.39
N GLY A 186 51.20 -57.73 31.54
CA GLY A 186 52.53 -58.30 31.85
C GLY A 186 53.83 -57.84 31.16
N LYS A 187 54.78 -57.27 31.94
CA LYS A 187 56.05 -57.96 32.31
C LYS A 187 57.03 -57.11 33.17
N ILE A 188 57.44 -57.74 34.28
CA ILE A 188 58.77 -57.84 34.92
C ILE A 188 59.59 -56.56 35.15
N ARG A 189 59.81 -56.25 36.43
CA ARG A 189 60.84 -55.32 36.93
C ARG A 189 62.17 -56.05 37.06
N GLU A 190 63.22 -55.49 36.46
CA GLU A 190 64.62 -55.85 36.73
C GLU A 190 65.29 -54.66 37.43
N ILE A 191 66.02 -54.96 38.50
CA ILE A 191 66.68 -53.99 39.37
C ILE A 191 68.08 -53.75 38.79
N ALA A 192 68.38 -52.51 38.41
CA ALA A 192 69.74 -52.03 38.22
C ALA A 192 69.92 -50.71 38.97
N MET A 193 70.87 -50.69 39.90
CA MET A 193 71.44 -49.50 40.50
C MET A 193 72.36 -48.85 39.48
N ASP A 194 72.14 -47.58 39.12
CA ASP A 194 73.23 -46.64 38.85
C ASP A 194 72.77 -45.16 38.86
N SER A 195 73.62 -44.33 39.47
CA SER A 195 73.70 -42.85 39.48
C SER A 195 72.43 -42.00 39.66
N ALA A 196 72.06 -41.72 40.91
CA ALA A 196 70.91 -40.88 41.28
C ALA A 196 71.16 -39.34 41.28
N ASP A 197 72.20 -38.82 40.63
CA ASP A 197 72.52 -37.37 40.68
C ASP A 197 72.48 -36.66 39.31
N SER A 198 72.45 -37.40 38.18
CA SER A 198 72.24 -36.83 36.84
C SER A 198 70.77 -36.83 36.40
N ASP A 199 69.96 -37.76 36.91
CA ASP A 199 68.56 -37.94 36.51
C ASP A 199 67.59 -36.90 37.10
N MET A 200 67.89 -36.34 38.28
CA MET A 200 67.06 -35.26 38.85
C MET A 200 67.23 -33.93 38.09
N LYS A 201 68.40 -33.72 37.47
CA LYS A 201 68.69 -32.50 36.70
C LYS A 201 68.08 -32.57 35.30
N ASN A 202 68.23 -33.71 34.61
CA ASN A 202 67.58 -33.96 33.32
C ASN A 202 66.05 -33.96 33.42
N ARG A 203 65.46 -34.53 34.48
CA ARG A 203 63.99 -34.49 34.69
C ARG A 203 63.45 -33.09 34.97
N ASN A 204 64.24 -32.23 35.62
CA ASN A 204 63.88 -30.83 35.84
C ASN A 204 64.00 -30.01 34.55
N ASP A 205 65.02 -30.27 33.73
CA ASP A 205 65.22 -29.59 32.45
C ASP A 205 64.14 -30.00 31.43
N GLU A 206 63.79 -31.30 31.35
CA GLU A 206 62.67 -31.79 30.52
C GLU A 206 61.30 -31.27 30.99
N ALA A 207 61.06 -31.19 32.30
CA ALA A 207 59.83 -30.61 32.85
C ALA A 207 59.74 -29.11 32.58
N SER A 208 60.86 -28.39 32.62
CA SER A 208 60.95 -26.97 32.30
C SER A 208 60.72 -26.71 30.81
N GLU A 209 61.25 -27.55 29.93
CA GLU A 209 61.00 -27.49 28.48
C GLU A 209 59.54 -27.81 28.13
N GLN A 210 58.93 -28.81 28.78
CA GLN A 210 57.50 -29.09 28.61
C GLN A 210 56.62 -27.92 29.08
N LEU A 211 56.97 -27.27 30.20
CA LEU A 211 56.26 -26.09 30.69
C LEU A 211 56.42 -24.88 29.76
N LEU A 212 57.60 -24.69 29.18
CA LEU A 212 57.85 -23.65 28.18
C LEU A 212 57.06 -23.91 26.90
N ALA A 213 56.95 -25.17 26.46
CA ALA A 213 56.18 -25.55 25.29
C ALA A 213 54.68 -25.31 25.50
N THR A 214 54.12 -25.67 26.66
CA THR A 214 52.72 -25.40 26.99
C THR A 214 52.45 -23.90 27.10
N LEU A 215 53.31 -23.13 27.78
CA LEU A 215 53.17 -21.67 27.87
C LEU A 215 53.25 -21.00 26.48
N LYS A 216 54.07 -21.52 25.58
CA LYS A 216 54.15 -21.00 24.20
C LYS A 216 52.89 -21.31 23.41
N ALA A 217 52.32 -22.51 23.55
CA ALA A 217 51.06 -22.89 22.91
C ALA A 217 49.89 -22.04 23.45
N GLU A 218 49.79 -21.86 24.76
CA GLU A 218 48.80 -20.97 25.39
C GLU A 218 48.94 -19.52 24.92
N LYS A 219 50.18 -19.02 24.78
CA LYS A 219 50.45 -17.70 24.22
C LYS A 219 49.95 -17.56 22.79
N GLU A 220 50.22 -18.54 21.92
CA GLU A 220 49.77 -18.53 20.52
C GLU A 220 48.23 -18.59 20.44
N GLU A 221 47.56 -19.34 21.32
CA GLU A 221 46.11 -19.39 21.42
C GLU A 221 45.51 -18.06 21.92
N LEU A 222 46.12 -17.43 22.92
CA LEU A 222 45.73 -16.11 23.42
C LEU A 222 45.92 -15.01 22.35
N GLU A 223 46.99 -15.07 21.56
CA GLU A 223 47.19 -14.14 20.44
C GLU A 223 46.15 -14.35 19.34
N ALA A 224 45.79 -15.61 19.04
CA ALA A 224 44.74 -15.93 18.06
C ALA A 224 43.34 -15.50 18.52
N THR A 225 43.01 -15.65 19.80
CA THR A 225 41.74 -15.15 20.37
C THR A 225 41.70 -13.63 20.37
N LEU A 226 42.77 -12.96 20.77
CA LEU A 226 42.88 -11.49 20.73
C LEU A 226 42.65 -10.94 19.32
N ASN A 227 43.25 -11.56 18.29
CA ASN A 227 43.07 -11.14 16.90
C ASN A 227 41.61 -11.33 16.42
N ARG A 228 40.93 -12.41 16.84
CA ARG A 228 39.51 -12.62 16.53
C ARG A 228 38.62 -11.58 17.19
N GLU A 229 38.84 -11.29 18.46
CA GLU A 229 38.11 -10.26 19.22
C GLU A 229 38.34 -8.86 18.64
N GLN A 230 39.56 -8.54 18.19
CA GLN A 230 39.85 -7.29 17.51
C GLN A 230 39.07 -7.17 16.18
N LEU A 231 39.00 -8.23 15.38
CA LEU A 231 38.24 -8.24 14.14
C LEU A 231 36.74 -8.06 14.39
N GLN A 232 36.20 -8.77 15.39
CA GLN A 232 34.79 -8.62 15.81
C GLN A 232 34.51 -7.19 16.29
N THR A 233 35.41 -6.60 17.07
CA THR A 233 35.30 -5.21 17.54
C THR A 233 35.23 -4.23 16.37
N VAL A 234 36.04 -4.43 15.33
CA VAL A 234 36.02 -3.58 14.12
C VAL A 234 34.69 -3.74 13.36
N GLN A 235 34.19 -4.98 13.23
CA GLN A 235 32.92 -5.25 12.57
C GLN A 235 31.74 -4.62 13.31
N LEU A 236 31.66 -4.79 14.64
CA LEU A 236 30.62 -4.18 15.47
C LEU A 236 30.66 -2.65 15.40
N LYS A 237 31.86 -2.04 15.41
CA LYS A 237 32.00 -0.58 15.21
C LYS A 237 31.42 -0.12 13.88
N LYS A 238 31.65 -0.87 12.80
CA LYS A 238 31.07 -0.56 11.48
C LYS A 238 29.55 -0.65 11.49
N GLU A 239 28.99 -1.67 12.13
CA GLU A 239 27.54 -1.85 12.26
C GLU A 239 26.89 -0.73 13.09
N ILE A 240 27.55 -0.31 14.18
CA ILE A 240 27.12 0.83 15.00
C ILE A 240 27.06 2.10 14.15
N VAL A 241 28.13 2.43 13.41
CA VAL A 241 28.14 3.61 12.53
C VAL A 241 27.05 3.53 11.46
N GLN A 242 26.79 2.35 10.90
CA GLN A 242 25.72 2.17 9.93
C GLN A 242 24.33 2.36 10.58
N ALA A 243 24.13 1.86 11.80
CA ALA A 243 22.90 2.04 12.57
C ALA A 243 22.68 3.52 12.97
N GLU A 244 23.74 4.23 13.39
CA GLU A 244 23.71 5.66 13.69
C GLU A 244 23.30 6.48 12.47
N ASN A 245 23.87 6.18 11.30
CA ASN A 245 23.49 6.84 10.04
C ASN A 245 22.01 6.59 9.69
N ARG A 246 21.53 5.35 9.83
CA ARG A 246 20.10 5.03 9.62
C ARG A 246 19.20 5.78 10.61
N ASN A 247 19.58 5.84 11.89
CA ASN A 247 18.83 6.58 12.90
C ASN A 247 18.79 8.09 12.61
N ALA A 248 19.90 8.66 12.14
CA ALA A 248 19.95 10.07 11.74
C ALA A 248 19.04 10.35 10.53
N GLU A 249 18.98 9.45 9.55
CA GLU A 249 18.08 9.56 8.40
C GLU A 249 16.61 9.44 8.81
N LEU A 250 16.27 8.44 9.62
CA LEU A 250 14.92 8.25 10.17
C LEU A 250 14.45 9.46 10.99
N THR A 251 15.35 10.08 11.77
CA THR A 251 15.03 11.28 12.56
C THR A 251 14.67 12.46 11.66
N LYS A 252 15.42 12.66 10.57
CA LYS A 252 15.11 13.69 9.57
C LYS A 252 13.77 13.42 8.88
N GLU A 253 13.48 12.18 8.54
CA GLU A 253 12.19 11.80 7.96
C GLU A 253 11.03 12.06 8.92
N LEU A 254 11.19 11.70 10.20
CA LEU A 254 10.17 11.92 11.22
C LEU A 254 9.85 13.40 11.36
N GLN A 255 10.87 14.27 11.36
CA GLN A 255 10.68 15.72 11.38
C GLN A 255 9.93 16.23 10.14
N ALA A 256 10.25 15.72 8.95
CA ALA A 256 9.54 16.07 7.72
C ALA A 256 8.06 15.65 7.75
N VAL A 257 7.77 14.43 8.21
CA VAL A 257 6.40 13.92 8.37
C VAL A 257 5.61 14.75 9.39
N ARG A 258 6.23 15.15 10.51
CA ARG A 258 5.59 16.06 11.48
C ARG A 258 5.23 17.41 10.86
N GLY A 259 6.11 17.96 10.01
CA GLY A 259 5.83 19.20 9.28
C GLY A 259 4.65 19.05 8.31
N GLN A 260 4.60 17.94 7.57
CA GLN A 260 3.47 17.63 6.67
C GLN A 260 2.16 17.46 7.43
N LEU A 261 2.20 16.73 8.56
CA LEU A 261 1.03 16.55 9.40
C LEU A 261 0.47 17.88 9.91
N ALA A 262 1.33 18.81 10.34
CA ALA A 262 0.91 20.14 10.77
C ALA A 262 0.26 20.94 9.62
N ALA A 263 0.79 20.83 8.40
CA ALA A 263 0.22 21.47 7.22
C ALA A 263 -1.17 20.91 6.88
N GLU A 264 -1.32 19.58 6.89
CA GLU A 264 -2.63 18.94 6.65
C GLU A 264 -3.63 19.23 7.76
N GLN A 265 -3.21 19.28 9.03
CA GLN A 265 -4.08 19.70 10.13
C GLN A 265 -4.61 21.13 9.92
N SER A 266 -3.75 22.06 9.48
CA SER A 266 -4.17 23.42 9.13
C SER A 266 -5.16 23.43 7.95
N ARG A 267 -4.92 22.58 6.93
CA ARG A 267 -5.82 22.44 5.78
C ARG A 267 -7.18 21.89 6.18
N CYS A 268 -7.22 20.84 6.99
CA CYS A 268 -8.45 20.26 7.52
C CYS A 268 -9.24 21.28 8.34
N PHE A 269 -8.58 22.01 9.24
CA PHE A 269 -9.24 23.07 10.01
C PHE A 269 -9.88 24.13 9.11
N LYS A 270 -9.20 24.55 8.05
CA LYS A 270 -9.76 25.50 7.08
C LYS A 270 -10.99 24.94 6.37
N LEU A 271 -10.94 23.69 5.93
CA LEU A 271 -12.08 23.02 5.29
C LEU A 271 -13.26 22.85 6.26
N GLU A 272 -13.02 22.58 7.54
CA GLU A 272 -14.06 22.52 8.56
C GLU A 272 -14.80 23.86 8.72
N VAL A 273 -14.06 24.98 8.71
CA VAL A 273 -14.64 26.32 8.72
C VAL A 273 -15.47 26.55 7.46
N ASP A 274 -14.95 26.24 6.27
CA ASP A 274 -15.67 26.41 5.00
C ASP A 274 -16.97 25.58 4.97
N VAL A 275 -16.92 24.35 5.48
CA VAL A 275 -18.11 23.48 5.59
C VAL A 275 -19.14 24.07 6.57
N ALA A 276 -18.71 24.65 7.69
CA ALA A 276 -19.61 25.30 8.64
C ALA A 276 -20.28 26.54 8.00
N GLU A 277 -19.54 27.35 7.26
CA GLU A 277 -20.10 28.49 6.52
C GLU A 277 -21.13 28.06 5.46
N LEU A 278 -20.82 27.00 4.70
CA LEU A 278 -21.75 26.46 3.70
C LEU A 278 -23.03 25.92 4.35
N ARG A 279 -22.92 25.26 5.51
CA ARG A 279 -24.09 24.79 6.28
C ARG A 279 -24.96 25.96 6.76
N GLN A 280 -24.35 27.06 7.21
CA GLN A 280 -25.09 28.26 7.61
C GLN A 280 -25.81 28.89 6.40
N LYS A 281 -25.15 28.98 5.25
CA LYS A 281 -25.76 29.48 4.01
C LYS A 281 -26.95 28.62 3.59
N LEU A 282 -26.82 27.29 3.66
CA LEU A 282 -27.91 26.37 3.36
C LEU A 282 -29.13 26.61 4.26
N GLN A 283 -28.93 26.76 5.57
CA GLN A 283 -30.03 27.08 6.51
C GLN A 283 -30.72 28.40 6.17
N SER A 284 -29.97 29.42 5.72
CA SER A 284 -30.56 30.69 5.31
C SER A 284 -31.38 30.57 4.02
N LEU A 285 -30.95 29.74 3.07
CA LEU A 285 -31.70 29.44 1.85
C LEU A 285 -33.03 28.74 2.15
N ASP A 286 -33.04 27.75 3.05
CA ASP A 286 -34.26 27.06 3.46
C ASP A 286 -35.28 28.03 4.11
N ALA A 287 -34.78 29.01 4.87
CA ALA A 287 -35.64 30.03 5.48
C ALA A 287 -36.26 30.96 4.43
N LEU A 288 -35.45 31.42 3.47
CA LEU A 288 -35.92 32.23 2.33
C LEU A 288 -36.93 31.47 1.48
N GLU A 289 -36.73 30.17 1.23
CA GLU A 289 -37.66 29.35 0.46
C GLU A 289 -39.03 29.26 1.15
N LYS A 290 -39.06 29.06 2.47
CA LYS A 290 -40.31 29.08 3.26
C LYS A 290 -41.01 30.44 3.20
N GLU A 291 -40.26 31.53 3.25
CA GLU A 291 -40.81 32.88 3.15
C GLU A 291 -41.41 33.15 1.76
N VAL A 292 -40.71 32.75 0.69
CA VAL A 292 -41.22 32.83 -0.69
C VAL A 292 -42.51 32.02 -0.84
N GLU A 293 -42.56 30.82 -0.29
CA GLU A 293 -43.75 29.97 -0.35
C GLU A 293 -44.95 30.59 0.41
N LEU A 294 -44.69 31.23 1.55
CA LEU A 294 -45.71 31.96 2.31
C LEU A 294 -46.22 33.17 1.53
N LEU A 295 -45.34 33.96 0.92
CA LEU A 295 -45.71 35.10 0.08
C LEU A 295 -46.52 34.67 -1.15
N ARG A 296 -46.17 33.53 -1.78
CA ARG A 296 -46.96 32.95 -2.89
C ARG A 296 -48.38 32.61 -2.45
N ARG A 297 -48.55 32.00 -1.27
CA ARG A 297 -49.89 31.68 -0.73
C ARG A 297 -50.69 32.93 -0.41
N GLN A 298 -50.07 33.93 0.22
CA GLN A 298 -50.73 35.22 0.52
C GLN A 298 -51.18 35.92 -0.77
N ARG A 299 -50.33 35.94 -1.80
CA ARG A 299 -50.67 36.50 -3.10
C ARG A 299 -51.85 35.77 -3.74
N ALA A 300 -51.84 34.44 -3.79
CA ALA A 300 -52.94 33.65 -4.35
C ALA A 300 -54.27 33.90 -3.61
N ALA A 301 -54.23 33.98 -2.28
CA ALA A 301 -55.41 34.30 -1.47
C ALA A 301 -55.92 35.73 -1.75
N SER A 302 -55.03 36.71 -1.89
CA SER A 302 -55.41 38.09 -2.22
C SER A 302 -55.99 38.21 -3.63
N GLU A 303 -55.41 37.50 -4.61
CA GLU A 303 -55.92 37.48 -5.99
C GLU A 303 -57.32 36.84 -6.02
N GLN A 304 -57.54 35.74 -5.29
CA GLN A 304 -58.86 35.11 -5.19
C GLN A 304 -59.88 36.02 -4.49
N ALA A 305 -59.51 36.68 -3.39
CA ALA A 305 -60.39 37.62 -2.71
C ALA A 305 -60.78 38.81 -3.60
N ALA A 306 -59.85 39.30 -4.43
CA ALA A 306 -60.13 40.35 -5.41
C ALA A 306 -61.11 39.89 -6.49
N LEU A 307 -60.97 38.66 -7.00
CA LEU A 307 -61.90 38.06 -7.96
C LEU A 307 -63.31 37.90 -7.36
N ASP A 308 -63.42 37.37 -6.14
CA ASP A 308 -64.69 37.18 -5.45
C ASP A 308 -65.39 38.54 -5.19
N ALA A 309 -64.62 39.58 -4.84
CA ALA A 309 -65.12 40.94 -4.65
C ALA A 309 -65.63 41.57 -5.96
N ALA A 310 -64.90 41.40 -7.07
CA ALA A 310 -65.31 41.86 -8.39
C ALA A 310 -66.59 41.15 -8.86
N GLN A 311 -66.72 39.85 -8.59
CA GLN A 311 -67.90 39.07 -8.95
C GLN A 311 -69.14 39.52 -8.17
N ARG A 312 -69.00 39.82 -6.87
CA ARG A 312 -70.09 40.39 -6.04
C ARG A 312 -70.56 41.76 -6.53
N GLN A 313 -69.64 42.62 -6.99
CA GLN A 313 -70.00 43.91 -7.58
C GLN A 313 -70.72 43.74 -8.92
N SER A 314 -70.35 42.74 -9.73
CA SER A 314 -71.07 42.43 -10.98
C SER A 314 -72.47 41.86 -10.76
N SER A 315 -72.70 41.10 -9.68
CA SER A 315 -74.02 40.55 -9.32
C SER A 315 -74.93 41.54 -8.57
N GLY A 316 -74.37 42.61 -8.01
CA GLY A 316 -75.12 43.68 -7.31
C GLY A 316 -75.77 44.70 -8.25
N GLY A 317 -75.45 44.67 -9.54
CA GLY A 317 -75.97 45.57 -10.57
C GLY A 317 -77.32 45.14 -11.15
N MET A 318 -78.30 44.80 -10.31
CA MET A 318 -79.67 44.53 -10.76
C MET A 318 -80.71 44.88 -9.70
N TRP A 319 -80.68 46.11 -9.18
CA TRP A 319 -81.83 46.70 -8.52
C TRP A 319 -82.44 47.75 -9.45
N GLY A 320 -83.51 47.32 -10.11
CA GLY A 320 -84.31 48.12 -11.01
C GLY A 320 -85.05 49.24 -10.30
N TRP A 321 -85.12 50.36 -11.00
CA TRP A 321 -86.01 51.49 -10.80
C TRP A 321 -87.43 51.07 -10.39
N LEU A 322 -87.93 51.64 -9.30
CA LEU A 322 -89.37 51.92 -9.16
C LEU A 322 -89.57 53.22 -8.36
N VAL A 323 -89.97 54.21 -9.14
CA VAL A 323 -90.51 55.53 -8.84
C VAL A 323 -91.48 55.55 -7.66
N GLY A 324 -91.34 56.57 -6.80
CA GLY A 324 -92.34 56.98 -5.81
C GLY A 324 -91.99 58.36 -5.25
N THR A 325 -92.60 59.40 -5.82
CA THR A 325 -92.47 60.83 -5.45
C THR A 325 -92.95 61.15 -4.01
N PRO A 326 -92.51 62.28 -3.42
CA PRO A 326 -92.64 62.56 -1.99
C PRO A 326 -93.97 63.27 -1.64
N PRO A 327 -94.35 63.33 -0.35
CA PRO A 327 -95.15 64.43 0.15
C PRO A 327 -94.35 65.35 1.09
N ASP A 328 -94.75 66.59 0.92
CA ASP A 328 -94.29 67.85 1.48
C ASP A 328 -94.89 68.10 2.89
N LYS A 329 -94.25 69.04 3.63
CA LYS A 329 -94.80 69.87 4.74
C LYS A 329 -95.01 69.18 6.12
N SER A 330 -94.78 69.81 7.27
CA SER A 330 -94.42 71.18 7.68
C SER A 330 -94.18 71.19 9.20
N GLU A 331 -93.30 72.09 9.67
CA GLU A 331 -93.33 72.91 10.91
C GLU A 331 -93.91 72.29 12.21
N SER A 332 -93.26 72.34 13.37
CA SER A 332 -92.62 73.48 14.05
C SER A 332 -91.69 73.02 15.17
#